data_AF-A0A7X1GXZ4-F1
#
_entry.id   AF-A0A7X1GXZ4-F1
#
_cell.length_a   1.000
_cell.length_b   1.000
_cell.length_c   1.000
_cell.angle_alpha   90.00
_cell.angle_beta   90.00
_cell.angle_gamma   90.00
#
_symmetry.space_group_name_H-M   'P 1'
#
loop_
_entity.id
_entity.type
_entity.pdbx_description
1 polymer ?
#
loop_
_entity_poly.entity_id
_entity_poly.type
_entity_poly.pdbx_seq_one_letter_code
_entity_poly.pdbx_strand_id
1 'polypeptide(L)'
;MSFKDQLRKKIEINTLAVRIKASIGPPDSGRRVDKDLVRQLLAEGGYEKIIERDMELYRLAPSGDTPRLLVLDNDLPIYGTSVEDVVLRKSPVVKEMLNIRNVMKILNDADVVISKKDVSLNTLREELIAGLDLRFTAEDIDDLVYDGRSAIANRYADGVQETLRFLAELLGYAPAPKALQVPHHTVWGAFGKSPAGTIFGPIVLYDAMHNALKQIQQPIDWSNPEDMARYEAVVSDATSANQNGEAVFTALGKRILSR
;
A
#
# COMPACT_ATOMS: atom_id res chain seq x y z
N MET A 1 -14.20 -5.46 14.06
CA MET A 1 -12.87 -4.80 13.96
C MET A 1 -13.09 -3.33 14.26
N SER A 2 -12.23 -2.71 15.09
CA SER A 2 -12.28 -1.26 15.31
C SER A 2 -11.91 -0.51 14.02
N PHE A 3 -12.20 0.80 13.95
CA PHE A 3 -11.72 1.63 12.84
C PHE A 3 -10.19 1.54 12.68
N LYS A 4 -9.47 1.58 13.81
CA LYS A 4 -8.00 1.43 13.85
C LYS A 4 -7.54 0.11 13.23
N ASP A 5 -8.22 -1.00 13.50
CA ASP A 5 -7.89 -2.31 12.91
C ASP A 5 -8.15 -2.32 11.39
N GLN A 6 -9.26 -1.74 10.94
CA GLN A 6 -9.59 -1.62 9.51
C GLN A 6 -8.55 -0.76 8.77
N LEU A 7 -8.13 0.35 9.38
CA LEU A 7 -7.11 1.24 8.84
C LEU A 7 -5.74 0.55 8.78
N ARG A 8 -5.37 -0.20 9.81
CA ARG A 8 -4.15 -1.03 9.82
C ARG A 8 -4.16 -2.02 8.67
N LYS A 9 -5.26 -2.76 8.50
CA LYS A 9 -5.41 -3.72 7.40
C LYS A 9 -5.30 -3.07 6.03
N LYS A 10 -5.90 -1.88 5.82
CA LYS A 10 -5.76 -1.11 4.57
C LYS A 10 -4.29 -0.79 4.27
N ILE A 11 -3.55 -0.33 5.27
CA ILE A 11 -2.13 0.02 5.15
C ILE A 11 -1.28 -1.22 4.84
N GLU A 12 -1.57 -2.34 5.48
CA GLU A 12 -0.89 -3.62 5.23
C GLU A 12 -1.13 -4.13 3.81
N ILE A 13 -2.39 -4.12 3.34
CA ILE A 13 -2.74 -4.47 1.95
C ILE A 13 -1.98 -3.61 0.95
N ASN A 14 -1.96 -2.29 1.14
CA ASN A 14 -1.21 -1.38 0.26
C ASN A 14 0.30 -1.66 0.30
N THR A 15 0.85 -1.94 1.49
CA THR A 15 2.28 -2.25 1.66
C THR A 15 2.66 -3.55 0.95
N LEU A 16 1.85 -4.60 1.11
CA LEU A 16 2.03 -5.87 0.40
C LEU A 16 1.95 -5.66 -1.11
N ALA A 17 0.95 -4.94 -1.60
CA ALA A 17 0.80 -4.66 -3.02
C ALA A 17 2.03 -3.92 -3.60
N VAL A 18 2.57 -2.92 -2.91
CA VAL A 18 3.79 -2.22 -3.36
C VAL A 18 4.99 -3.16 -3.41
N ARG A 19 5.17 -4.03 -2.41
CA ARG A 19 6.27 -5.00 -2.38
C ARG A 19 6.15 -6.07 -3.48
N ILE A 20 4.94 -6.59 -3.70
CA ILE A 20 4.66 -7.54 -4.79
C ILE A 20 4.95 -6.88 -6.13
N LYS A 21 4.45 -5.66 -6.35
CA LYS A 21 4.70 -4.91 -7.59
C LYS A 21 6.20 -4.72 -7.88
N ALA A 22 6.98 -4.38 -6.85
CA ALA A 22 8.43 -4.27 -6.98
C ALA A 22 9.11 -5.60 -7.35
N SER A 23 8.52 -6.74 -6.95
CA SER A 23 9.03 -8.08 -7.28
C SER A 23 8.72 -8.52 -8.72
N ILE A 24 7.58 -8.12 -9.29
CA ILE A 24 7.19 -8.44 -10.68
C ILE A 24 8.23 -7.89 -11.67
N GLY A 25 8.78 -6.71 -11.39
CA GLY A 25 9.79 -6.06 -12.23
C GLY A 25 9.24 -5.54 -13.56
N PRO A 26 10.05 -4.78 -14.32
CA PRO A 26 9.67 -4.35 -15.66
C PRO A 26 9.60 -5.52 -16.65
N PRO A 27 8.91 -5.37 -17.79
CA PRO A 27 8.91 -6.36 -18.87
C PRO A 27 10.33 -6.81 -19.22
N ASP A 28 10.50 -8.09 -19.53
CA ASP A 28 11.78 -8.74 -19.91
C ASP A 28 12.90 -8.73 -18.86
N SER A 29 12.63 -8.31 -17.62
CA SER A 29 13.62 -8.32 -16.54
C SER A 29 14.01 -9.72 -16.05
N GLY A 30 13.29 -10.76 -16.47
CA GLY A 30 13.47 -12.14 -15.98
C GLY A 30 13.12 -12.34 -14.50
N ARG A 31 12.64 -11.29 -13.82
CA ARG A 31 12.25 -11.34 -12.41
C ARG A 31 11.01 -12.20 -12.24
N ARG A 32 10.99 -12.94 -11.14
CA ARG A 32 9.85 -13.76 -10.73
C ARG A 32 9.11 -13.03 -9.63
N VAL A 33 7.79 -13.06 -9.70
CA VAL A 33 6.96 -12.53 -8.63
C VAL A 33 7.26 -13.24 -7.32
N ASP A 34 7.29 -12.49 -6.23
CA ASP A 34 7.38 -13.07 -4.89
C ASP A 34 6.03 -13.70 -4.53
N LYS A 35 5.93 -15.01 -4.76
CA LYS A 35 4.70 -15.78 -4.51
C LYS A 35 4.32 -15.83 -3.04
N ASP A 36 5.28 -15.71 -2.12
CA ASP A 36 4.98 -15.73 -0.69
C ASP A 36 4.30 -14.44 -0.25
N LEU A 37 4.71 -13.29 -0.80
CA LEU A 37 3.99 -12.03 -0.59
C LEU A 37 2.60 -12.06 -1.19
N VAL A 38 2.43 -12.67 -2.36
CA VAL A 38 1.10 -12.82 -2.97
C VAL A 38 0.19 -13.72 -2.12
N ARG A 39 0.72 -14.81 -1.54
CA ARG A 39 -0.03 -15.65 -0.59
C ARG A 39 -0.46 -14.88 0.66
N GLN A 40 0.41 -14.01 1.20
CA GLN A 40 0.06 -13.13 2.32
C GLN A 40 -1.10 -12.20 1.94
N LEU A 41 -1.03 -11.56 0.77
CA LEU A 41 -2.11 -10.69 0.28
C LEU A 41 -3.43 -11.45 0.10
N LEU A 42 -3.38 -12.67 -0.43
CA LEU A 42 -4.58 -13.49 -0.62
C LEU A 42 -5.16 -14.00 0.70
N ALA A 43 -4.33 -14.26 1.71
CA ALA A 43 -4.80 -14.62 3.03
C ALA A 43 -5.65 -13.49 3.67
N GLU A 44 -5.37 -12.22 3.37
CA GLU A 44 -6.17 -11.09 3.86
C GLU A 44 -7.63 -11.13 3.37
N GLY A 45 -7.89 -11.71 2.20
CA GLY A 45 -9.22 -11.82 1.61
C GLY A 45 -9.97 -13.11 1.91
N GLY A 46 -9.31 -14.08 2.56
CA GLY A 46 -9.91 -15.40 2.81
C GLY A 46 -10.29 -16.15 1.53
N TYR A 47 -9.58 -15.93 0.43
CA TYR A 47 -9.88 -16.59 -0.85
C TYR A 47 -9.73 -18.11 -0.75
N GLU A 48 -10.64 -18.85 -1.40
CA GLU A 48 -10.57 -20.30 -1.49
C GLU A 48 -9.34 -20.71 -2.32
N LYS A 49 -8.40 -21.41 -1.67
CA LYS A 49 -7.24 -21.99 -2.32
C LYS A 49 -7.59 -23.33 -2.95
N ILE A 50 -7.24 -23.49 -4.22
CA ILE A 50 -7.46 -24.70 -5.02
C ILE A 50 -6.10 -25.18 -5.50
N ILE A 51 -5.78 -26.46 -5.23
CA ILE A 51 -4.59 -27.13 -5.78
C ILE A 51 -5.08 -28.13 -6.81
N GLU A 52 -4.63 -27.98 -8.05
CA GLU A 52 -4.99 -28.89 -9.15
C GLU A 52 -3.76 -29.14 -10.02
N ARG A 53 -3.44 -30.41 -10.27
CA ARG A 53 -2.16 -30.83 -10.88
C ARG A 53 -0.96 -30.19 -10.16
N ASP A 54 -0.13 -29.43 -10.87
CA ASP A 54 1.02 -28.68 -10.37
C ASP A 54 0.72 -27.19 -10.13
N MET A 55 -0.57 -26.79 -10.20
CA MET A 55 -1.01 -25.42 -10.12
C MET A 55 -1.64 -25.07 -8.77
N GLU A 56 -1.38 -23.85 -8.31
CA GLU A 56 -2.05 -23.21 -7.19
C GLU A 56 -2.95 -22.10 -7.72
N LEU A 57 -4.26 -22.24 -7.51
CA LEU A 57 -5.28 -21.28 -7.93
C LEU A 57 -6.03 -20.73 -6.73
N TYR A 58 -6.65 -19.57 -6.90
CA TYR A 58 -7.51 -18.93 -5.91
C TYR A 58 -8.81 -18.49 -6.55
N ARG A 59 -9.94 -18.85 -5.93
CA ARG A 59 -11.27 -18.41 -6.37
C ARG A 59 -11.52 -16.98 -5.87
N LEU A 60 -11.72 -16.07 -6.82
CA LEU A 60 -12.14 -14.70 -6.52
C LEU A 60 -13.67 -14.60 -6.55
N ALA A 61 -14.22 -13.51 -5.99
CA ALA A 61 -15.64 -13.20 -6.16
C ALA A 61 -15.99 -13.18 -7.65
N PRO A 62 -17.12 -13.73 -8.10
CA PRO A 62 -17.46 -13.74 -9.52
C PRO A 62 -17.77 -12.34 -10.05
N SER A 63 -17.61 -12.13 -11.36
CA SER A 63 -18.02 -10.91 -12.05
C SER A 63 -19.30 -11.21 -12.84
N GLY A 64 -20.46 -10.93 -12.24
CA GLY A 64 -21.75 -11.40 -12.77
C GLY A 64 -21.79 -12.94 -12.79
N ASP A 65 -22.13 -13.51 -13.94
CA ASP A 65 -22.14 -14.97 -14.14
C ASP A 65 -20.75 -15.54 -14.48
N THR A 66 -19.72 -14.70 -14.58
CA THR A 66 -18.37 -15.13 -14.97
C THR A 66 -17.56 -15.53 -13.72
N PRO A 67 -17.13 -16.80 -13.59
CA PRO A 67 -16.23 -17.21 -12.52
C PRO A 67 -14.88 -16.49 -12.68
N ARG A 68 -14.18 -16.23 -11.58
CA ARG A 68 -12.85 -15.62 -11.63
C ARG A 68 -11.85 -16.45 -10.85
N LEU A 69 -10.77 -16.86 -11.52
CA LEU A 69 -9.71 -17.69 -10.95
C LEU A 69 -8.38 -16.99 -11.13
N LEU A 70 -7.72 -16.67 -10.02
CA LEU A 70 -6.32 -16.23 -10.02
C LEU A 70 -5.42 -17.45 -10.04
N VAL A 71 -4.43 -17.50 -10.93
CA VAL A 71 -3.34 -18.49 -10.88
C VAL A 71 -2.12 -17.89 -10.19
N LEU A 72 -1.57 -18.59 -9.21
CA LEU A 72 -0.33 -18.20 -8.53
C LEU A 72 0.92 -18.59 -9.35
N ASP A 73 1.08 -17.92 -10.50
CA ASP A 73 2.28 -18.00 -11.33
C ASP A 73 2.99 -16.63 -11.44
N ASN A 74 3.99 -16.50 -12.32
CA ASN A 74 4.75 -15.25 -12.46
C ASN A 74 3.95 -14.11 -13.08
N ASP A 75 2.95 -14.42 -13.90
CA ASP A 75 2.12 -13.44 -14.59
C ASP A 75 0.85 -13.11 -13.81
N LEU A 76 0.57 -13.81 -12.70
CA LEU A 76 -0.62 -13.63 -11.86
C LEU A 76 -1.92 -13.49 -12.67
N PRO A 77 -2.21 -14.36 -13.67
CA PRO A 77 -3.37 -14.19 -14.52
C PRO A 77 -4.65 -14.42 -13.73
N ILE A 78 -5.65 -13.59 -14.00
CA ILE A 78 -7.03 -13.82 -13.60
C ILE A 78 -7.78 -14.34 -14.84
N TYR A 79 -8.35 -15.53 -14.73
CA TYR A 79 -9.13 -16.18 -15.77
C TYR A 79 -10.63 -16.11 -15.50
N GLY A 80 -11.40 -15.92 -16.56
CA GLY A 80 -12.87 -15.90 -16.61
C GLY A 80 -13.49 -17.24 -16.99
N THR A 81 -12.97 -18.36 -16.47
CA THR A 81 -13.37 -19.72 -16.89
C THR A 81 -13.32 -20.71 -15.72
N SER A 82 -13.61 -21.99 -15.96
CA SER A 82 -13.58 -23.04 -14.94
C SER A 82 -12.16 -23.50 -14.60
N VAL A 83 -12.00 -24.20 -13.46
CA VAL A 83 -10.70 -24.75 -13.04
C VAL A 83 -10.16 -25.73 -14.09
N GLU A 84 -11.03 -26.57 -14.66
CA GLU A 84 -10.66 -27.55 -15.67
C GLU A 84 -10.15 -26.89 -16.95
N ASP A 85 -10.77 -25.79 -17.40
CA ASP A 85 -10.33 -25.07 -18.60
C ASP A 85 -9.01 -24.32 -18.35
N VAL A 86 -8.77 -23.76 -17.15
CA VAL A 86 -7.47 -23.19 -16.77
C VAL A 86 -6.38 -24.26 -16.79
N VAL A 87 -6.64 -25.39 -16.16
CA VAL A 87 -5.68 -26.49 -16.02
C VAL A 87 -5.36 -27.14 -17.36
N LEU A 88 -6.36 -27.30 -18.23
CA LEU A 88 -6.17 -27.73 -19.62
C LEU A 88 -5.20 -26.81 -20.37
N ARG A 89 -5.30 -25.48 -20.18
CA ARG A 89 -4.48 -24.51 -20.90
C ARG A 89 -3.05 -24.40 -20.36
N LYS A 90 -2.86 -24.56 -19.04
CA LYS A 90 -1.59 -24.25 -18.36
C LYS A 90 -0.77 -25.48 -18.00
N SER A 91 -1.40 -26.63 -17.73
CA SER A 91 -0.73 -27.89 -17.46
C SER A 91 -1.44 -29.07 -18.17
N PRO A 92 -1.54 -29.07 -19.51
CA PRO A 92 -2.19 -30.15 -20.26
C PRO A 92 -1.47 -31.49 -20.10
N VAL A 93 -2.22 -32.60 -20.01
CA VAL A 93 -1.64 -33.95 -20.11
C VAL A 93 -1.47 -34.35 -21.58
N VAL A 94 -0.60 -35.32 -21.85
CA VAL A 94 -0.28 -35.78 -23.23
C VAL A 94 -1.55 -36.10 -24.04
N LYS A 95 -2.54 -36.78 -23.45
CA LYS A 95 -3.80 -37.12 -24.14
C LYS A 95 -4.61 -35.87 -24.54
N GLU A 96 -4.57 -34.81 -23.74
CA GLU A 96 -5.25 -33.55 -24.03
C GLU A 96 -4.54 -32.80 -25.17
N MET A 97 -3.21 -32.88 -25.25
CA MET A 97 -2.40 -32.27 -26.31
C MET A 97 -2.59 -32.92 -27.70
N LEU A 98 -3.15 -34.13 -27.77
CA LEU A 98 -3.43 -34.82 -29.05
C LEU A 98 -4.74 -34.38 -29.70
N ASN A 99 -5.59 -33.62 -28.99
CA ASN A 99 -6.84 -33.10 -29.54
C ASN A 99 -6.62 -31.69 -30.13
N ILE A 100 -6.81 -31.55 -31.45
CA ILE A 100 -6.60 -30.28 -32.18
C ILE A 100 -7.37 -29.11 -31.56
N ARG A 101 -8.60 -29.31 -31.08
CA ARG A 101 -9.38 -28.24 -30.43
C ARG A 101 -8.74 -27.79 -29.11
N ASN A 102 -8.21 -28.73 -28.34
CA ASN A 102 -7.51 -28.43 -27.09
C ASN A 102 -6.19 -27.71 -27.36
N VAL A 103 -5.45 -28.12 -28.40
CA VAL A 103 -4.21 -27.45 -28.81
C VAL A 103 -4.46 -25.96 -29.10
N MET A 104 -5.54 -25.63 -29.82
CA MET A 104 -5.90 -24.23 -30.08
C MET A 104 -6.15 -23.44 -28.79
N LYS A 105 -6.81 -24.04 -27.78
CA LYS A 105 -7.03 -23.43 -26.46
C LYS A 105 -5.74 -23.27 -25.65
N ILE A 106 -4.85 -24.26 -25.70
CA ILE A 106 -3.56 -24.25 -24.99
C ILE A 106 -2.64 -23.15 -25.56
N LEU A 107 -2.65 -22.97 -26.88
CA LEU A 107 -1.81 -21.98 -27.55
C LEU A 107 -2.33 -20.55 -27.41
N ASN A 108 -3.63 -20.36 -27.18
CA ASN A 108 -4.24 -19.04 -27.07
C ASN A 108 -5.25 -19.00 -25.92
N ASP A 109 -4.95 -18.19 -24.91
CA ASP A 109 -5.80 -17.97 -23.73
C ASP A 109 -6.49 -16.61 -23.71
N ALA A 110 -6.38 -15.81 -24.78
CA ALA A 110 -6.90 -14.45 -24.82
C ALA A 110 -8.44 -14.37 -24.70
N ASP A 111 -9.14 -15.46 -25.02
CA ASP A 111 -10.60 -15.57 -24.88
C ASP A 111 -11.06 -15.69 -23.42
N VAL A 112 -10.18 -16.13 -22.51
CA VAL A 112 -10.52 -16.41 -21.10
C VAL A 112 -9.68 -15.61 -20.10
N VAL A 113 -8.58 -14.99 -20.51
CA VAL A 113 -7.80 -14.10 -19.64
C VAL A 113 -8.54 -12.79 -19.42
N ILE A 114 -8.79 -12.44 -18.17
CA ILE A 114 -9.34 -11.14 -17.76
C ILE A 114 -8.23 -10.12 -17.57
N SER A 115 -7.18 -10.49 -16.83
CA SER A 115 -6.05 -9.58 -16.53
C SER A 115 -4.78 -10.37 -16.20
N LYS A 116 -3.63 -9.68 -16.24
CA LYS A 116 -2.32 -10.21 -15.84
C LYS A 116 -1.52 -9.14 -15.09
N LYS A 117 -0.50 -9.58 -14.33
CA LYS A 117 0.53 -8.78 -13.66
C LYS A 117 -0.03 -7.65 -12.80
N ASP A 118 0.44 -6.43 -12.99
CA ASP A 118 0.07 -5.24 -12.25
C ASP A 118 -1.45 -5.00 -12.24
N VAL A 119 -2.14 -5.35 -13.34
CA VAL A 119 -3.60 -5.20 -13.41
C VAL A 119 -4.28 -6.14 -12.43
N SER A 120 -3.90 -7.41 -12.42
CA SER A 120 -4.44 -8.42 -11.48
C SER A 120 -4.13 -8.08 -10.03
N LEU A 121 -2.90 -7.62 -9.74
CA LEU A 121 -2.52 -7.18 -8.41
C LEU A 121 -3.35 -5.97 -7.93
N ASN A 122 -3.57 -4.98 -8.81
CA ASN A 122 -4.39 -3.81 -8.48
C ASN A 122 -5.86 -4.20 -8.28
N THR A 123 -6.41 -5.11 -9.09
CA THR A 123 -7.76 -5.67 -8.89
C THR A 123 -7.89 -6.29 -7.50
N LEU A 124 -6.97 -7.16 -7.09
CA LEU A 124 -6.98 -7.77 -5.75
C LEU A 124 -6.91 -6.72 -4.65
N ARG A 125 -5.96 -5.77 -4.76
CA ARG A 125 -5.77 -4.69 -3.79
C ARG A 125 -7.05 -3.87 -3.62
N GLU A 126 -7.70 -3.49 -4.72
CA GLU A 126 -8.92 -2.68 -4.72
C GLU A 126 -10.10 -3.43 -4.11
N GLU A 127 -10.28 -4.70 -4.46
CA GLU A 127 -11.35 -5.53 -3.89
C GLU A 127 -11.18 -5.74 -2.39
N LEU A 128 -9.95 -6.01 -1.94
CA LEU A 128 -9.64 -6.17 -0.52
C LEU A 128 -9.91 -4.88 0.27
N ILE A 129 -9.51 -3.73 -0.27
CA ILE A 129 -9.75 -2.43 0.38
C ILE A 129 -11.24 -2.06 0.37
N ALA A 130 -11.96 -2.36 -0.72
CA ALA A 130 -13.39 -2.10 -0.82
C ALA A 130 -14.21 -2.91 0.20
N GLY A 131 -13.68 -4.05 0.67
CA GLY A 131 -14.27 -4.85 1.74
C GLY A 131 -14.08 -4.28 3.15
N LEU A 132 -13.27 -3.23 3.33
CA LEU A 132 -13.01 -2.62 4.64
C LEU A 132 -14.02 -1.51 4.93
N ASP A 133 -14.51 -1.44 6.18
CA ASP A 133 -15.26 -0.28 6.66
C ASP A 133 -14.28 0.79 7.16
N LEU A 134 -14.00 1.77 6.31
CA LEU A 134 -13.06 2.87 6.57
C LEU A 134 -13.76 4.18 6.95
N ARG A 135 -15.07 4.14 7.22
CA ARG A 135 -15.79 5.28 7.78
C ARG A 135 -15.32 5.50 9.22
N PHE A 136 -15.19 6.75 9.62
CA PHE A 136 -14.76 7.13 10.97
C PHE A 136 -15.65 8.24 11.54
N THR A 137 -15.66 8.32 12.85
CA THR A 137 -16.28 9.36 13.65
C THR A 137 -15.21 10.31 14.22
N ALA A 138 -15.64 11.41 14.85
CA ALA A 138 -14.70 12.28 15.55
C ALA A 138 -13.99 11.56 16.71
N GLU A 139 -14.71 10.69 17.43
CA GLU A 139 -14.17 9.88 18.54
C GLU A 139 -13.07 8.94 18.07
N ASP A 140 -13.24 8.28 16.91
CA ASP A 140 -12.19 7.43 16.32
C ASP A 140 -10.89 8.21 16.04
N ILE A 141 -10.99 9.49 15.66
CA ILE A 141 -9.82 10.35 15.43
C ILE A 141 -9.23 10.85 16.75
N ASP A 142 -10.07 11.19 17.72
CA ASP A 142 -9.62 11.60 19.05
C ASP A 142 -8.86 10.47 19.76
N ASP A 143 -9.30 9.21 19.59
CA ASP A 143 -8.59 8.02 20.08
C ASP A 143 -7.21 7.88 19.44
N LEU A 144 -7.10 8.04 18.11
CA LEU A 144 -5.80 8.03 17.43
C LEU A 144 -4.89 9.17 17.92
N VAL A 145 -5.44 10.37 18.11
CA VAL A 145 -4.68 11.51 18.64
C VAL A 145 -4.20 11.22 20.06
N TYR A 146 -5.07 10.68 20.90
CA TYR A 146 -4.75 10.31 22.27
C TYR A 146 -3.64 9.26 22.33
N ASP A 147 -3.71 8.23 21.49
CA ASP A 147 -2.67 7.20 21.38
C ASP A 147 -1.32 7.80 21.00
N GLY A 148 -1.28 8.69 20.00
CA GLY A 148 -0.06 9.36 19.56
C GLY A 148 0.55 10.25 20.64
N ARG A 149 -0.28 11.04 21.32
CA ARG A 149 0.15 11.90 22.43
C ARG A 149 0.71 11.08 23.58
N SER A 150 0.00 10.02 23.96
CA SER A 150 0.42 9.08 25.01
C SER A 150 1.74 8.40 24.64
N ALA A 151 1.93 8.01 23.37
CA ALA A 151 3.17 7.41 22.91
C ALA A 151 4.36 8.38 23.01
N ILE A 152 4.17 9.66 22.67
CA ILE A 152 5.21 10.69 22.86
C ILE A 152 5.54 10.87 24.34
N ALA A 153 4.53 11.04 25.20
CA ALA A 153 4.71 11.25 26.63
C ALA A 153 5.45 10.09 27.31
N ASN A 154 5.15 8.85 26.89
CA ASN A 154 5.77 7.63 27.42
C ASN A 154 7.06 7.22 26.70
N ARG A 155 7.55 8.01 25.74
CA ARG A 155 8.73 7.68 24.91
C ARG A 155 8.63 6.33 24.21
N TYR A 156 7.43 5.96 23.79
CA TYR A 156 7.16 4.72 23.07
C TYR A 156 7.25 4.94 21.56
N ALA A 157 8.45 4.75 21.01
CA ALA A 157 8.75 5.09 19.62
C ALA A 157 7.88 4.36 18.58
N ASP A 158 7.65 3.06 18.77
CA ASP A 158 6.83 2.27 17.84
C ASP A 158 5.38 2.78 17.82
N GLY A 159 4.84 3.17 18.98
CA GLY A 159 3.49 3.76 19.05
C GLY A 159 3.41 5.12 18.36
N VAL A 160 4.45 5.94 18.44
CA VAL A 160 4.50 7.22 17.71
C VAL A 160 4.52 6.97 16.21
N GLN A 161 5.36 6.04 15.73
CA GLN A 161 5.46 5.71 14.32
C GLN A 161 4.17 5.09 13.78
N GLU A 162 3.56 4.18 14.53
CA GLU A 162 2.30 3.54 14.14
C GLU A 162 1.19 4.58 14.02
N THR A 163 0.98 5.41 15.05
CA THR A 163 -0.05 6.45 15.02
C THR A 163 0.21 7.47 13.93
N LEU A 164 1.46 7.89 13.73
CA LEU A 164 1.82 8.82 12.66
C LEU A 164 1.49 8.22 11.28
N ARG A 165 1.71 6.92 11.09
CA ARG A 165 1.37 6.20 9.86
C ARG A 165 -0.14 6.18 9.61
N PHE A 166 -0.95 5.97 10.65
CA PHE A 166 -2.42 6.05 10.54
C PHE A 166 -2.89 7.45 10.12
N LEU A 167 -2.41 8.49 10.80
CA LEU A 167 -2.81 9.87 10.48
C LEU A 167 -2.28 10.30 9.11
N ALA A 168 -1.09 9.86 8.73
CA ALA A 168 -0.54 10.08 7.39
C ALA A 168 -1.44 9.46 6.31
N GLU A 169 -1.90 8.23 6.49
CA GLU A 169 -2.82 7.56 5.56
C GLU A 169 -4.14 8.33 5.40
N LEU A 170 -4.73 8.80 6.51
CA LEU A 170 -5.98 9.59 6.48
C LEU A 170 -5.78 10.96 5.84
N LEU A 171 -4.59 11.56 6.01
CA LEU A 171 -4.24 12.83 5.39
C LEU A 171 -3.78 12.68 3.94
N GLY A 172 -3.60 11.46 3.42
CA GLY A 172 -3.00 11.22 2.10
C GLY A 172 -1.55 11.70 2.03
N TYR A 173 -0.84 11.67 3.16
CA TYR A 173 0.59 11.95 3.20
C TYR A 173 1.38 10.76 2.67
N ALA A 174 2.49 11.07 2.01
CA ALA A 174 3.44 10.11 1.51
C ALA A 174 4.77 10.21 2.27
N PRO A 175 5.62 9.17 2.23
CA PRO A 175 6.99 9.27 2.71
C PRO A 175 7.75 10.35 1.94
N ALA A 176 8.68 11.02 2.62
CA ALA A 176 9.47 12.06 2.01
C ALA A 176 10.31 11.56 0.82
N PRO A 177 10.48 12.39 -0.23
CA PRO A 177 11.41 12.11 -1.32
C PRO A 177 12.84 12.01 -0.79
N LYS A 178 13.73 11.32 -1.52
CA LYS A 178 15.12 11.06 -1.09
C LYS A 178 15.88 12.31 -0.62
N ALA A 179 15.64 13.46 -1.26
CA ALA A 179 16.28 14.72 -0.90
C ALA A 179 15.89 15.26 0.50
N LEU A 180 14.75 14.81 1.04
CA LEU A 180 14.23 15.20 2.35
C LEU A 180 14.28 14.03 3.35
N GLN A 181 15.00 12.95 3.04
CA GLN A 181 15.20 11.84 3.97
C GLN A 181 16.41 12.13 4.87
N VAL A 182 16.21 11.94 6.17
CA VAL A 182 17.24 12.19 7.19
C VAL A 182 17.44 10.90 7.99
N PRO A 183 18.67 10.51 8.32
CA PRO A 183 18.93 9.33 9.15
C PRO A 183 18.15 9.38 10.47
N HIS A 184 17.62 8.23 10.89
CA HIS A 184 16.81 8.06 12.11
C HIS A 184 15.51 8.87 12.17
N HIS A 185 15.14 9.55 11.08
CA HIS A 185 13.90 10.29 10.99
C HIS A 185 12.89 9.59 10.10
N THR A 186 11.64 9.62 10.54
CA THR A 186 10.49 9.30 9.72
C THR A 186 9.83 10.60 9.29
N VAL A 187 9.75 10.84 7.97
CA VAL A 187 9.25 12.11 7.42
C VAL A 187 8.06 11.85 6.50
N TRP A 188 6.94 12.50 6.79
CA TRP A 188 5.68 12.40 6.04
C TRP A 188 5.22 13.78 5.60
N GLY A 189 4.55 13.86 4.45
CA GLY A 189 3.94 15.09 3.96
C GLY A 189 3.14 14.88 2.70
N ALA A 190 2.44 15.92 2.24
CA ALA A 190 1.66 15.87 1.01
C ALA A 190 2.49 16.39 -0.18
N PHE A 191 2.37 15.74 -1.33
CA PHE A 191 2.86 16.31 -2.59
C PHE A 191 1.90 17.39 -3.07
N GLY A 192 2.46 18.52 -3.51
CA GLY A 192 1.74 19.61 -4.14
C GLY A 192 2.48 20.16 -5.36
N LYS A 193 1.85 21.09 -6.06
CA LYS A 193 2.47 21.83 -7.18
C LYS A 193 2.55 23.31 -6.82
N SER A 194 3.66 23.94 -7.17
CA SER A 194 3.86 25.38 -7.19
C SER A 194 4.17 25.84 -8.62
N PRO A 195 4.14 27.14 -8.92
CA PRO A 195 4.61 27.66 -10.21
C PRO A 195 6.07 27.31 -10.53
N ALA A 196 6.89 27.10 -9.49
CA ALA A 196 8.31 26.78 -9.61
C ALA A 196 8.58 25.26 -9.74
N GLY A 197 7.64 24.41 -9.34
CA GLY A 197 7.82 22.96 -9.42
C GLY A 197 6.94 22.16 -8.47
N THR A 198 7.52 21.11 -7.90
CA THR A 198 6.83 20.24 -6.94
C THR A 198 7.21 20.67 -5.53
N ILE A 199 6.21 20.80 -4.68
CA ILE A 199 6.39 21.12 -3.27
C ILE A 199 6.00 19.93 -2.40
N PHE A 200 6.62 19.82 -1.23
CA PHE A 200 6.31 18.81 -0.24
C PHE A 200 5.89 19.46 1.08
N GLY A 201 4.67 19.18 1.52
CA GLY A 201 4.20 19.54 2.84
C GLY A 201 2.70 19.84 2.89
N PRO A 202 2.17 20.19 4.08
CA PRO A 202 2.86 20.30 5.36
C PRO A 202 3.57 19.00 5.78
N ILE A 203 4.71 19.14 6.47
CA ILE A 203 5.61 18.05 6.83
C ILE A 203 5.46 17.72 8.30
N VAL A 204 5.46 16.43 8.61
CA VAL A 204 5.66 15.91 9.97
C VAL A 204 6.92 15.08 9.97
N LEU A 205 7.80 15.34 10.93
CA LEU A 205 9.06 14.64 11.10
C LEU A 205 9.15 14.08 12.51
N TYR A 206 9.47 12.80 12.62
CA TYR A 206 9.69 12.12 13.88
C TYR A 206 11.13 11.62 13.97
N ASP A 207 11.87 12.12 14.95
CA ASP A 207 13.19 11.64 15.32
C ASP A 207 13.06 10.51 16.35
N ALA A 208 13.40 9.30 15.94
CA ALA A 208 13.34 8.13 16.82
C ALA A 208 14.44 8.10 17.89
N MET A 209 15.57 8.78 17.67
CA MET A 209 16.68 8.81 18.65
C MET A 209 16.35 9.69 19.85
N HIS A 210 15.73 10.85 19.61
CA HIS A 210 15.40 11.82 20.64
C HIS A 210 13.92 11.81 21.05
N ASN A 211 13.12 10.93 20.43
CA ASN A 211 11.66 10.89 20.57
C ASN A 211 11.02 12.27 20.38
N ALA A 212 11.47 12.98 19.33
CA ALA A 212 11.03 14.34 19.04
C ALA A 212 10.16 14.35 17.79
N LEU A 213 8.93 14.87 17.93
CA LEU A 213 7.99 15.04 16.84
C LEU A 213 7.88 16.52 16.50
N LYS A 214 8.07 16.89 15.23
CA LYS A 214 7.97 18.29 14.78
C LYS A 214 7.06 18.39 13.56
N GLN A 215 6.42 19.54 13.39
CA GLN A 215 5.63 19.85 12.21
C GLN A 215 6.10 21.14 11.55
N ILE A 216 6.35 21.07 10.24
CA ILE A 216 6.59 22.22 9.38
C ILE A 216 5.32 22.47 8.56
N GLN A 217 4.65 23.58 8.80
CA GLN A 217 3.38 23.89 8.13
C GLN A 217 3.59 24.41 6.72
N GLN A 218 4.65 25.16 6.48
CA GLN A 218 4.98 25.67 5.15
C GLN A 218 5.49 24.51 4.28
N PRO A 219 4.89 24.26 3.09
CA PRO A 219 5.46 23.34 2.13
C PRO A 219 6.86 23.78 1.69
N ILE A 220 7.65 22.82 1.22
CA ILE A 220 9.05 23.00 0.86
C ILE A 220 9.21 22.68 -0.62
N ASP A 221 9.75 23.63 -1.37
CA ASP A 221 10.32 23.37 -2.68
C ASP A 221 11.78 22.95 -2.51
N TRP A 222 12.08 21.67 -2.68
CA TRP A 222 13.45 21.16 -2.47
C TRP A 222 14.44 21.57 -3.57
N SER A 223 13.98 22.31 -4.60
CA SER A 223 14.85 23.00 -5.54
C SER A 223 15.25 24.41 -5.09
N ASN A 224 14.54 24.97 -4.09
CA ASN A 224 14.81 26.28 -3.52
C ASN A 224 15.79 26.16 -2.33
N PRO A 225 16.99 26.77 -2.40
CA PRO A 225 17.97 26.73 -1.33
C PRO A 225 17.49 27.30 0.01
N GLU A 226 16.63 28.32 0.02
CA GLU A 226 16.12 28.92 1.26
C GLU A 226 15.14 27.99 1.98
N ASP A 227 14.30 27.29 1.21
CA ASP A 227 13.37 26.29 1.73
C ASP A 227 14.12 25.09 2.30
N MET A 228 15.19 24.65 1.63
CA MET A 228 16.07 23.59 2.12
C MET A 228 16.85 24.00 3.36
N ALA A 229 17.40 25.23 3.40
CA ALA A 229 18.07 25.74 4.60
C ALA A 229 17.11 25.81 5.80
N ARG A 230 15.86 26.25 5.58
CA ARG A 230 14.81 26.23 6.62
C ARG A 230 14.49 24.81 7.08
N TYR A 231 14.36 23.86 6.15
CA TYR A 231 14.14 22.45 6.47
C TYR A 231 15.25 21.90 7.37
N GLU A 232 16.50 22.06 6.95
CA GLU A 232 17.69 21.60 7.66
C GLU A 232 17.81 22.25 9.04
N ALA A 233 17.50 23.55 9.16
CA ALA A 233 17.50 24.25 10.43
C ALA A 233 16.48 23.69 11.43
N VAL A 234 15.31 23.24 10.96
CA VAL A 234 14.31 22.59 11.83
C VAL A 234 14.73 21.16 12.19
N VAL A 235 15.26 20.41 11.23
CA VAL A 235 15.76 19.05 11.46
C VAL A 235 16.88 19.04 12.50
N SER A 236 17.82 19.98 12.40
CA SER A 236 18.98 20.11 13.29
C SER A 236 18.71 20.85 14.60
N ASP A 237 17.46 21.21 14.89
CA ASP A 237 17.07 22.02 16.06
C ASP A 237 17.71 23.42 16.14
N ALA A 238 18.29 23.91 15.04
CA ALA A 238 18.77 25.28 14.93
C ALA A 238 17.63 26.30 14.87
N THR A 239 16.41 25.88 14.51
CA THR A 239 15.20 26.71 14.53
C THR A 239 13.99 25.92 15.01
N SER A 240 13.09 26.58 15.74
CA SER A 240 11.84 25.97 16.21
C SER A 240 10.91 25.66 15.02
N ALA A 241 10.37 24.44 15.03
CA ALA A 241 9.26 24.08 14.14
C ALA A 241 7.98 24.84 14.50
N ASN A 242 6.98 24.83 13.60
CA ASN A 242 5.69 25.47 13.87
C ASN A 242 4.96 24.82 15.05
N GLN A 243 5.13 23.51 15.22
CA GLN A 243 4.61 22.74 16.36
C GLN A 243 5.56 21.61 16.72
N ASN A 244 5.56 21.22 18.00
CA ASN A 244 6.42 20.18 18.54
C ASN A 244 5.66 19.25 19.49
N GLY A 245 6.13 18.01 19.64
CA GLY A 245 5.64 17.01 20.58
C GLY A 245 4.16 16.68 20.37
N GLU A 246 3.43 16.52 21.48
CA GLU A 246 2.01 16.17 21.49
C GLU A 246 1.12 17.10 20.67
N ALA A 247 1.48 18.39 20.56
CA ALA A 247 0.69 19.37 19.82
C ALA A 247 0.55 19.03 18.34
N VAL A 248 1.53 18.33 17.77
CA VAL A 248 1.52 17.87 16.38
C VAL A 248 0.35 16.91 16.14
N PHE A 249 0.16 15.91 17.03
CA PHE A 249 -0.95 14.96 16.90
C PHE A 249 -2.32 15.66 16.94
N THR A 250 -2.50 16.59 17.88
CA THR A 250 -3.71 17.40 17.98
C THR A 250 -3.98 18.18 16.69
N ALA A 251 -2.96 18.75 16.06
CA ALA A 251 -3.14 19.48 14.81
C ALA A 251 -3.44 18.57 13.62
N LEU A 252 -2.84 17.38 13.56
CA LEU A 252 -3.15 16.38 12.52
C LEU A 252 -4.60 15.90 12.64
N GLY A 253 -5.07 15.57 13.85
CA GLY A 253 -6.46 15.17 14.09
C GLY A 253 -7.45 16.25 13.67
N LYS A 254 -7.23 17.50 14.10
CA LYS A 254 -8.06 18.65 13.67
C LYS A 254 -8.13 18.79 12.16
N ARG A 255 -7.01 18.57 11.46
CA ARG A 255 -6.94 18.65 10.00
C ARG A 255 -7.70 17.53 9.29
N ILE A 256 -7.76 16.34 9.89
CA ILE A 256 -8.56 15.23 9.37
C ILE A 256 -10.05 15.57 9.49
N LEU A 257 -10.47 16.08 10.65
CA LEU A 257 -11.87 16.42 10.93
C LEU A 257 -12.38 17.66 10.18
N SER A 258 -11.47 18.46 9.60
CA SER A 258 -11.82 19.66 8.85
C SER A 258 -11.89 19.45 7.32
N ARG A 259 -11.77 18.21 6.83
CA ARG A 259 -11.89 17.87 5.40
C ARG A 259 -13.33 17.53 5.03
#